data_AF-A0A1I3P6Z3-F1
#
_entry.id   AF-A0A1I3P6Z3-F1
#
_cell.length_a   1.000
_cell.length_b   1.000
_cell.length_c   1.000
_cell.angle_alpha   90.00
_cell.angle_beta   90.00
_cell.angle_gamma   90.00
#
_symmetry.space_group_name_H-M   'P 1'
#
loop_
_entity.id
_entity.type
_entity.pdbx_description
1 polymer ?
#
loop_
_entity_poly.entity_id
_entity_poly.type
_entity_poly.pdbx_seq_one_letter_code
_entity_poly.pdbx_strand_id
1 'polypeptide(L)'
;MMPAMQDSAVHLSDRHFRTIAELIEGKVGIKLPQGKRLMLEGRLHKRVRALNFSGLNEYVDNLFGAEHFDTELTHLIDVVTTNKTDFFREPQHFTFMRDVAIPALLKLHGRRNANLKIWSSASSTGMEAYTTAMVLDDMTRNGSRFQYRILGTDISTAVLRLAKTAIYTRDVLAPVPEHFVKRYFLSSRDKSRDEMRVVPELRRMTHFMRMNLMDASYPVDRDVDIIFCRNVLIYFERETQRKVIEQLCSHLRPGGYLLVGHSESMIHSAVPGLKQVQPTIFKV
;
A
#
# COMPACT_ATOMS: atom_id res chain seq x y z
N MET A 1 -38.86 -16.82 5.69
CA MET A 1 -37.97 -17.98 5.88
C MET A 1 -37.07 -18.02 4.66
N MET A 2 -35.79 -17.64 4.76
CA MET A 2 -34.88 -17.69 3.59
C MET A 2 -34.57 -19.17 3.29
N PRO A 3 -34.53 -19.59 2.02
CA PRO A 3 -34.17 -20.96 1.69
C PRO A 3 -32.74 -21.23 2.16
N ALA A 4 -32.50 -22.43 2.71
CA ALA A 4 -31.15 -22.88 3.01
C ALA A 4 -30.34 -22.88 1.70
N MET A 5 -29.25 -22.11 1.66
CA MET A 5 -28.31 -22.15 0.53
C MET A 5 -27.80 -23.59 0.39
N GLN A 6 -27.89 -24.16 -0.81
CA GLN A 6 -27.23 -25.43 -1.13
C GLN A 6 -25.72 -25.31 -0.89
N ASP A 7 -25.09 -26.37 -0.41
CA ASP A 7 -23.66 -26.42 -0.05
C ASP A 7 -22.73 -25.96 -1.20
N SER A 8 -23.14 -26.23 -2.45
CA SER A 8 -22.46 -25.81 -3.68
C SER A 8 -22.58 -24.32 -4.01
N ALA A 9 -23.56 -23.61 -3.42
CA ALA A 9 -23.70 -22.16 -3.53
C ALA A 9 -22.76 -21.42 -2.56
N VAL A 10 -22.40 -22.09 -1.46
CA VAL A 10 -21.60 -21.54 -0.36
C VAL A 10 -20.10 -21.72 -0.62
N HIS A 11 -19.68 -22.82 -1.26
CA HIS A 11 -18.27 -23.16 -1.43
C HIS A 11 -17.81 -23.17 -2.89
N LEU A 12 -16.58 -22.74 -3.15
CA LEU A 12 -15.94 -22.89 -4.46
C LEU A 12 -15.65 -24.37 -4.72
N SER A 13 -15.67 -24.81 -5.97
CA SER A 13 -15.08 -26.10 -6.34
C SER A 13 -13.55 -26.00 -6.34
N ASP A 14 -12.84 -27.13 -6.23
CA ASP A 14 -11.37 -27.16 -6.32
C ASP A 14 -10.87 -26.60 -7.67
N ARG A 15 -11.64 -26.84 -8.75
CA ARG A 15 -11.37 -26.27 -10.06
C ARG A 15 -11.46 -24.74 -10.01
N HIS A 16 -12.55 -24.18 -9.53
CA HIS A 16 -12.77 -22.74 -9.49
C HIS A 16 -11.81 -22.01 -8.55
N PHE A 17 -11.48 -22.62 -7.42
CA PHE A 17 -10.44 -22.08 -6.54
C PHE A 17 -9.08 -22.00 -7.25
N ARG A 18 -8.66 -23.07 -7.95
CA ARG A 18 -7.41 -23.06 -8.73
C ARG A 18 -7.42 -22.01 -9.83
N THR A 19 -8.52 -21.89 -10.57
CA THR A 19 -8.68 -20.85 -11.60
C THR A 19 -8.52 -19.44 -11.04
N ILE A 20 -9.12 -19.13 -9.89
CA ILE A 20 -8.90 -17.84 -9.23
C ILE A 20 -7.45 -17.68 -8.77
N ALA A 21 -6.86 -18.71 -8.17
CA ALA A 21 -5.49 -18.65 -7.66
C ALA A 21 -4.49 -18.36 -8.79
N GLU A 22 -4.59 -19.08 -9.90
CA GLU A 22 -3.75 -18.89 -11.09
C GLU A 22 -3.95 -17.50 -11.72
N LEU A 23 -5.20 -17.03 -11.81
CA LEU A 23 -5.50 -15.69 -12.33
C LEU A 23 -4.87 -14.59 -11.46
N ILE A 24 -5.02 -14.69 -10.13
CA ILE A 24 -4.50 -13.69 -9.19
C ILE A 24 -2.97 -13.71 -9.16
N GLU A 25 -2.36 -14.88 -9.14
CA GLU A 25 -0.90 -15.02 -9.20
C GLU A 25 -0.36 -14.45 -10.53
N GLY A 26 -0.98 -14.77 -11.66
CA GLY A 26 -0.57 -14.29 -12.97
C GLY A 26 -0.77 -12.78 -13.17
N LYS A 27 -1.80 -12.17 -12.57
CA LYS A 27 -2.10 -10.74 -12.75
C LYS A 27 -1.42 -9.82 -11.75
N VAL A 28 -1.29 -10.25 -10.49
CA VAL A 28 -0.80 -9.39 -9.40
C VAL A 28 0.25 -10.06 -8.52
N GLY A 29 0.71 -11.27 -8.85
CA GLY A 29 1.80 -11.95 -8.15
C GLY A 29 1.46 -12.52 -6.77
N ILE A 30 0.21 -12.37 -6.30
CA ILE A 30 -0.21 -12.81 -4.96
C ILE A 30 -0.49 -14.30 -4.96
N LYS A 31 0.21 -15.05 -4.10
CA LYS A 31 -0.09 -16.46 -3.88
C LYS A 31 -1.35 -16.69 -3.03
N LEU A 32 -2.22 -17.57 -3.53
CA LEU A 32 -3.41 -18.06 -2.84
C LEU A 32 -3.30 -19.55 -2.54
N PRO A 33 -2.59 -19.96 -1.46
CA PRO A 33 -2.53 -21.35 -1.06
C PRO A 33 -3.90 -21.87 -0.61
N GLN A 34 -4.11 -23.19 -0.67
CA GLN A 34 -5.39 -23.83 -0.35
C GLN A 34 -5.96 -23.43 1.02
N GLY A 35 -5.10 -23.23 2.02
CA GLY A 35 -5.51 -22.76 3.35
C GLY A 35 -6.19 -21.39 3.39
N LYS A 36 -6.09 -20.57 2.33
CA LYS A 36 -6.79 -19.28 2.20
C LYS A 36 -8.16 -19.37 1.53
N ARG A 37 -8.63 -20.56 1.14
CA ARG A 37 -9.92 -20.73 0.45
C ARG A 37 -11.09 -20.17 1.23
N LEU A 38 -11.26 -20.55 2.50
CA LEU A 38 -12.37 -20.06 3.32
C LEU A 38 -12.39 -18.53 3.47
N MET A 39 -11.20 -17.91 3.55
CA MET A 39 -11.08 -16.44 3.57
C MET A 39 -11.58 -15.83 2.25
N LEU A 40 -11.19 -16.40 1.11
CA LEU A 40 -11.63 -15.96 -0.21
C LEU A 40 -13.16 -16.10 -0.36
N GLU A 41 -13.70 -17.28 -0.06
CA GLU A 41 -15.14 -17.57 -0.11
C GLU A 41 -15.94 -16.57 0.75
N GLY A 42 -15.54 -16.40 2.02
CA GLY A 42 -16.18 -15.47 2.95
C GLY A 42 -16.24 -14.02 2.46
N ARG A 43 -15.19 -13.56 1.76
CA ARG A 43 -15.13 -12.20 1.21
C ARG A 43 -15.89 -12.06 -0.11
N LEU A 44 -15.88 -13.08 -0.97
CA LEU A 44 -16.59 -13.07 -2.26
C LEU A 44 -18.12 -13.13 -2.12
N HIS A 45 -18.66 -13.70 -1.04
CA HIS A 45 -20.12 -13.76 -0.83
C HIS A 45 -20.83 -12.41 -0.90
N LYS A 46 -20.18 -11.32 -0.49
CA LYS A 46 -20.76 -9.98 -0.64
C LYS A 46 -20.87 -9.58 -2.12
N ARG A 47 -19.88 -9.94 -2.94
CA ARG A 47 -19.87 -9.65 -4.39
C ARG A 47 -20.89 -10.50 -5.15
N VAL A 48 -20.94 -11.81 -4.87
CA VAL A 48 -21.93 -12.74 -5.45
C VAL A 48 -23.36 -12.23 -5.25
N ARG A 49 -23.71 -11.83 -4.02
CA ARG A 49 -25.03 -11.27 -3.71
C ARG A 49 -25.30 -9.95 -4.41
N ALA A 50 -24.30 -9.07 -4.53
CA ALA A 50 -24.46 -7.79 -5.21
C ALA A 50 -24.72 -7.94 -6.73
N LEU A 51 -24.27 -9.05 -7.34
CA LEU A 51 -24.46 -9.37 -8.75
C LEU A 51 -25.62 -10.34 -9.00
N ASN A 52 -26.36 -10.75 -7.95
CA ASN A 52 -27.46 -11.71 -8.02
C ASN A 52 -27.09 -13.09 -8.59
N PHE A 53 -25.83 -13.52 -8.45
CA PHE A 53 -25.44 -14.90 -8.76
C PHE A 53 -25.94 -15.86 -7.68
N SER A 54 -26.30 -17.07 -8.09
CA SER A 54 -26.80 -18.14 -7.22
C SER A 54 -25.72 -18.74 -6.31
N GLY A 55 -24.44 -18.55 -6.64
CA GLY A 55 -23.33 -19.05 -5.83
C GLY A 55 -21.95 -18.63 -6.31
N LEU A 56 -20.92 -19.00 -5.55
CA LEU A 56 -19.53 -18.70 -5.87
C LEU A 56 -19.06 -19.35 -7.18
N ASN A 57 -19.52 -20.57 -7.46
CA ASN A 57 -19.13 -21.28 -8.68
C ASN A 57 -19.64 -20.57 -9.94
N GLU A 58 -20.93 -20.18 -9.95
CA GLU A 58 -21.51 -19.41 -11.05
C GLU A 58 -20.79 -18.06 -11.26
N TYR A 59 -20.37 -17.40 -10.17
CA TYR A 59 -19.56 -16.20 -10.26
C TYR A 59 -18.24 -16.44 -11.02
N VAL A 60 -17.55 -17.55 -10.75
CA VAL A 60 -16.29 -17.87 -11.46
C VAL A 60 -16.55 -18.26 -12.92
N ASP A 61 -17.62 -19.00 -13.20
CA ASP A 61 -18.00 -19.37 -14.57
C ASP A 61 -18.27 -18.13 -15.43
N ASN A 62 -18.85 -17.07 -14.83
CA ASN A 62 -19.13 -15.81 -15.50
C ASN A 62 -17.97 -14.79 -15.44
N LEU A 63 -16.90 -15.06 -14.70
CA LEU A 63 -15.79 -14.13 -14.48
C LEU A 63 -15.13 -13.68 -15.80
N PHE A 64 -14.99 -14.61 -16.75
CA PHE A 64 -14.28 -14.38 -18.02
C PHE A 64 -15.15 -13.74 -19.12
N GLY A 65 -16.36 -13.26 -18.79
CA GLY A 65 -17.18 -12.48 -19.72
C GLY A 65 -16.49 -11.17 -20.12
N ALA A 66 -16.27 -10.97 -21.43
CA ALA A 66 -15.45 -9.87 -21.96
C ALA A 66 -15.90 -8.47 -21.53
N GLU A 67 -17.20 -8.24 -21.34
CA GLU A 67 -17.74 -6.91 -20.97
C GLU A 67 -17.53 -6.53 -19.50
N HIS A 68 -17.24 -7.48 -18.62
CA HIS A 68 -17.16 -7.24 -17.16
C HIS A 68 -15.84 -7.71 -16.52
N PHE A 69 -14.98 -8.39 -17.27
CA PHE A 69 -13.75 -9.00 -16.76
C PHE A 69 -12.87 -8.01 -15.98
N ASP A 70 -12.56 -6.83 -16.50
CA ASP A 70 -11.66 -5.88 -15.83
C ASP A 70 -12.23 -5.34 -14.51
N THR A 71 -13.56 -5.18 -14.47
CA THR A 71 -14.27 -4.72 -13.28
C THR A 71 -14.27 -5.81 -12.22
N GLU A 72 -14.61 -7.04 -12.59
CA GLU A 72 -14.59 -8.18 -11.66
C GLU A 72 -13.19 -8.56 -11.21
N LEU A 73 -12.19 -8.48 -12.09
CA LEU A 73 -10.79 -8.67 -11.74
C LEU A 73 -10.37 -7.67 -10.67
N THR A 74 -10.78 -6.41 -10.79
CA THR A 74 -10.51 -5.39 -9.75
C THR A 74 -11.14 -5.76 -8.41
N HIS A 75 -12.40 -6.23 -8.41
CA HIS A 75 -13.07 -6.68 -7.18
C HIS A 75 -12.42 -7.93 -6.57
N LEU A 76 -12.01 -8.87 -7.41
CA LEU A 76 -11.31 -10.07 -6.98
C LEU A 76 -9.97 -9.72 -6.32
N ILE A 77 -9.21 -8.79 -6.93
CA ILE A 77 -7.96 -8.26 -6.37
C ILE A 77 -8.21 -7.58 -5.01
N ASP A 78 -9.24 -6.73 -4.90
CA ASP A 78 -9.60 -6.07 -3.64
C ASP A 78 -9.93 -7.09 -2.52
N VAL A 79 -10.53 -8.23 -2.88
CA VAL A 79 -10.88 -9.28 -1.94
C VAL A 79 -9.67 -10.12 -1.50
N VAL A 80 -8.71 -10.39 -2.38
CA VAL A 80 -7.56 -11.26 -2.06
C VAL A 80 -6.43 -10.54 -1.33
N THR A 81 -6.36 -9.20 -1.47
CA THR A 81 -5.32 -8.41 -0.84
C THR A 81 -5.44 -8.41 0.69
N THR A 82 -4.30 -8.44 1.37
CA THR A 82 -4.20 -8.28 2.82
C THR A 82 -3.63 -6.90 3.11
N ASN A 83 -4.48 -6.01 3.62
CA ASN A 83 -4.20 -4.59 3.67
C ASN A 83 -3.90 -4.06 5.09
N LYS A 84 -3.37 -4.91 5.98
CA LYS A 84 -3.08 -4.50 7.36
C LYS A 84 -1.95 -3.48 7.37
N THR A 85 -2.27 -2.27 7.81
CA THR A 85 -1.34 -1.17 8.03
C THR A 85 -1.74 -0.41 9.28
N ASP A 86 -0.79 0.30 9.87
CA ASP A 86 -0.96 1.09 11.09
C ASP A 86 -0.15 2.39 10.94
N PHE A 87 -0.63 3.48 11.52
CA PHE A 87 0.18 4.69 11.64
C PHE A 87 1.46 4.37 12.44
N PHE A 88 2.59 4.95 12.02
CA PHE A 88 3.90 4.74 12.68
C PHE A 88 4.32 3.27 12.80
N ARG A 89 3.83 2.37 11.95
CA ARG A 89 4.35 1.00 11.84
C ARG A 89 5.85 1.07 11.53
N GLU A 90 6.67 0.28 12.23
CA GLU A 90 8.15 0.31 12.10
C GLU A 90 8.73 1.74 12.29
N PRO A 91 8.51 2.37 13.46
CA PRO A 91 8.75 3.80 13.68
C PRO A 91 10.20 4.23 13.43
N GLN A 92 11.16 3.32 13.60
CA GLN A 92 12.58 3.54 13.31
C GLN A 92 12.87 3.98 11.87
N HIS A 93 12.05 3.60 10.89
CA HIS A 93 12.19 4.08 9.52
C HIS A 93 11.92 5.58 9.40
N PHE A 94 10.91 6.08 10.12
CA PHE A 94 10.59 7.50 10.14
C PHE A 94 11.62 8.29 10.96
N THR A 95 12.15 7.70 12.03
CA THR A 95 13.30 8.25 12.77
C THR A 95 14.53 8.37 11.86
N PHE A 96 14.87 7.31 11.12
CA PHE A 96 15.96 7.34 10.14
C PHE A 96 15.73 8.38 9.05
N MET A 97 14.51 8.46 8.51
CA MET A 97 14.14 9.45 7.50
C MET A 97 14.41 10.86 8.04
N ARG A 98 13.91 11.16 9.24
CA ARG A 98 14.03 12.48 9.90
C ARG A 98 15.48 12.84 10.20
N ASP A 99 16.22 11.93 10.83
CA ASP A 99 17.52 12.24 11.44
C ASP A 99 18.69 12.06 10.48
N VAL A 100 18.53 11.22 9.45
CA VAL A 100 19.63 10.82 8.57
C VAL A 100 19.31 11.11 7.11
N ALA A 101 18.24 10.52 6.56
CA ALA A 101 18.00 10.55 5.12
C ALA A 101 17.74 11.97 4.61
N ILE A 102 16.80 12.69 5.24
CA ILE A 102 16.40 14.04 4.81
C ILE A 102 17.59 15.01 4.95
N PRO A 103 18.30 15.13 6.08
CA PRO A 103 19.49 15.98 6.16
C PRO A 103 20.57 15.67 5.10
N ALA A 104 20.81 14.39 4.82
CA ALA A 104 21.78 13.97 3.80
C ALA A 104 21.34 14.37 2.38
N LEU A 105 20.07 14.17 2.03
CA LEU A 105 19.49 14.55 0.74
C LEU A 105 19.51 16.07 0.55
N LEU A 106 19.18 16.85 1.58
CA LEU A 106 19.24 18.32 1.51
C LEU A 106 20.66 18.86 1.31
N LYS A 107 21.65 18.19 1.90
CA LYS A 107 23.07 18.52 1.66
C LYS A 107 23.47 18.20 0.22
N LEU A 108 23.01 17.07 -0.32
CA LEU A 108 23.28 16.64 -1.69
C LEU A 108 22.64 17.58 -2.73
N HIS A 109 21.40 18.03 -2.50
CA HIS A 109 20.64 18.85 -3.46
C HIS A 109 20.90 20.36 -3.38
N GLY A 110 21.80 20.83 -2.49
CA GLY A 110 22.13 22.25 -2.41
C GLY A 110 21.15 23.11 -1.61
N ARG A 111 20.76 22.65 -0.41
CA ARG A 111 20.23 23.36 0.80
C ARG A 111 19.07 24.37 0.71
N ARG A 112 18.76 25.04 -0.42
CA ARG A 112 17.67 26.01 -0.51
C ARG A 112 16.53 25.48 -1.38
N ASN A 113 15.37 25.25 -0.75
CA ASN A 113 14.11 24.91 -1.41
C ASN A 113 14.16 23.60 -2.23
N ALA A 114 14.92 22.61 -1.77
CA ALA A 114 14.85 21.27 -2.36
C ALA A 114 13.40 20.76 -2.29
N ASN A 115 12.90 20.21 -3.40
CA ASN A 115 11.58 19.60 -3.48
C ASN A 115 11.75 18.08 -3.43
N LEU A 116 11.51 17.51 -2.25
CA LEU A 116 11.71 16.09 -2.01
C LEU A 116 10.52 15.26 -2.48
N LYS A 117 10.77 14.18 -3.21
CA LYS A 117 9.75 13.25 -3.69
C LYS A 117 9.85 11.96 -2.88
N ILE A 118 8.75 11.61 -2.20
CA ILE A 118 8.64 10.40 -1.41
C ILE A 118 7.55 9.52 -2.01
N TRP A 119 7.79 8.22 -2.04
CA TRP A 119 6.85 7.25 -2.60
C TRP A 119 6.61 6.09 -1.63
N SER A 120 5.37 5.93 -1.19
CA SER A 120 4.86 4.72 -0.53
C SER A 120 4.28 3.78 -1.59
N SER A 121 5.03 2.73 -1.96
CA SER A 121 4.74 1.89 -3.14
C SER A 121 3.63 0.86 -2.93
N ALA A 122 3.27 0.59 -1.67
CA ALA A 122 2.16 -0.25 -1.23
C ALA A 122 1.44 0.42 -0.04
N SER A 123 0.82 1.56 -0.34
CA SER A 123 0.32 2.52 0.65
C SER A 123 -0.92 2.07 1.42
N SER A 124 -1.62 1.02 0.97
CA SER A 124 -2.84 0.50 1.59
C SER A 124 -3.86 1.63 1.84
N THR A 125 -4.36 1.76 3.06
CA THR A 125 -5.32 2.80 3.47
C THR A 125 -4.65 4.16 3.72
N GLY A 126 -3.41 4.36 3.29
CA GLY A 126 -2.71 5.64 3.28
C GLY A 126 -1.97 6.00 4.58
N MET A 127 -2.02 5.16 5.62
CA MET A 127 -1.44 5.48 6.93
C MET A 127 0.07 5.70 6.87
N GLU A 128 0.81 4.91 6.09
CA GLU A 128 2.25 5.10 5.89
C GLU A 128 2.55 6.45 5.23
N ALA A 129 1.84 6.77 4.15
CA ALA A 129 1.99 8.05 3.44
C ALA A 129 1.63 9.25 4.34
N TYR A 130 0.60 9.13 5.19
CA TYR A 130 0.25 10.18 6.14
C TYR A 130 1.21 10.28 7.31
N THR A 131 1.75 9.18 7.84
CA THR A 131 2.84 9.22 8.83
C THR A 131 4.06 9.95 8.25
N THR A 132 4.45 9.63 7.01
CA THR A 132 5.50 10.36 6.29
C THR A 132 5.19 11.85 6.22
N ALA A 133 3.97 12.22 5.84
CA ALA A 133 3.55 13.62 5.75
C ALA A 133 3.64 14.36 7.10
N MET A 134 3.22 13.72 8.19
CA MET A 134 3.28 14.30 9.55
C MET A 134 4.72 14.58 9.97
N VAL A 135 5.62 13.64 9.72
CA VAL A 135 7.04 13.75 10.09
C VAL A 135 7.71 14.85 9.26
N LEU A 136 7.48 14.88 7.94
CA LEU A 136 8.05 15.92 7.07
C LEU A 136 7.50 17.31 7.41
N ASP A 137 6.19 17.46 7.61
CA ASP A 137 5.59 18.74 8.00
C ASP A 137 6.16 19.22 9.35
N ASP A 138 6.28 18.33 10.34
CA ASP A 138 6.88 18.67 11.63
C ASP A 138 8.33 19.15 11.50
N MET A 139 9.15 18.48 10.66
CA MET A 139 10.51 18.95 10.37
C MET A 139 10.53 20.36 9.77
N THR A 140 9.63 20.65 8.82
CA THR A 140 9.58 21.98 8.19
C THR A 140 9.14 23.07 9.17
N ARG A 141 8.18 22.78 10.05
CA ARG A 141 7.75 23.69 11.12
C ARG A 141 8.83 23.94 12.17
N ASN A 142 9.70 22.95 12.38
CA ASN A 142 10.83 23.04 13.32
C ASN A 142 12.11 23.59 12.66
N GLY A 143 11.99 24.27 11.51
CA GLY A 143 13.07 25.09 10.92
C GLY A 143 13.79 24.46 9.73
N SER A 144 13.47 23.23 9.34
CA SER A 144 14.02 22.63 8.11
C SER A 144 13.43 23.31 6.88
N ARG A 145 14.27 23.64 5.89
CA ARG A 145 13.85 24.40 4.69
C ARG A 145 13.81 23.52 3.44
N PHE A 146 12.68 22.89 3.19
CA PHE A 146 12.43 22.11 1.99
C PHE A 146 10.92 22.06 1.67
N GLN A 147 10.61 21.69 0.43
CA GLN A 147 9.26 21.28 0.03
C GLN A 147 9.27 19.77 -0.16
N TYR A 148 8.10 19.14 -0.14
CA TYR A 148 7.99 17.71 -0.39
C TYR A 148 6.70 17.38 -1.14
N ARG A 149 6.65 16.22 -1.79
CA ARG A 149 5.42 15.60 -2.27
C ARG A 149 5.49 14.11 -1.98
N ILE A 150 4.34 13.54 -1.65
CA ILE A 150 4.21 12.13 -1.32
C ILE A 150 3.27 11.48 -2.31
N LEU A 151 3.72 10.41 -2.93
CA LEU A 151 2.90 9.52 -3.73
C LEU A 151 2.62 8.27 -2.92
N GLY A 152 1.36 7.88 -2.79
CA GLY A 152 0.94 6.56 -2.35
C GLY A 152 0.39 5.76 -3.53
N THR A 153 0.94 4.59 -3.79
CA THR A 153 0.37 3.65 -4.77
C THR A 153 -0.14 2.41 -4.08
N ASP A 154 -1.17 1.79 -4.65
CA ASP A 154 -1.61 0.46 -4.24
C ASP A 154 -2.32 -0.23 -5.41
N ILE A 155 -2.40 -1.55 -5.38
CA ILE A 155 -3.16 -2.31 -6.36
C ILE A 155 -4.66 -2.29 -6.05
N SER A 156 -5.01 -2.23 -4.75
CA SER A 156 -6.39 -2.28 -4.28
C SER A 156 -7.08 -0.93 -4.38
N THR A 157 -8.18 -0.89 -5.13
CA THR A 157 -9.00 0.33 -5.26
C THR A 157 -9.77 0.64 -3.98
N ALA A 158 -10.16 -0.40 -3.24
CA ALA A 158 -10.89 -0.26 -1.97
C ALA A 158 -10.09 0.54 -0.94
N VAL A 159 -8.82 0.20 -0.74
CA VAL A 159 -7.98 0.90 0.23
C VAL A 159 -7.54 2.27 -0.24
N LEU A 160 -7.31 2.45 -1.54
CA LEU A 160 -7.03 3.77 -2.12
C LEU A 160 -8.19 4.75 -1.93
N ARG A 161 -9.45 4.27 -1.98
CA ARG A 161 -10.61 5.12 -1.63
C ARG A 161 -10.51 5.62 -0.19
N LEU A 162 -10.19 4.73 0.75
CA LEU A 162 -10.01 5.09 2.17
C LEU A 162 -8.81 6.04 2.38
N ALA A 163 -7.70 5.81 1.68
CA ALA A 163 -6.53 6.68 1.71
C ALA A 163 -6.87 8.11 1.24
N LYS A 164 -7.66 8.22 0.17
CA LYS A 164 -8.12 9.50 -0.39
C LYS A 164 -9.12 10.22 0.52
N THR A 165 -10.04 9.51 1.17
CA THR A 165 -10.98 10.13 2.13
C THR A 165 -10.25 10.60 3.40
N ALA A 166 -9.24 9.82 3.82
CA ALA A 166 -8.36 10.07 4.96
C ALA A 166 -9.11 10.14 6.30
N ILE A 167 -10.17 9.34 6.42
CA ILE A 167 -11.00 9.23 7.61
C ILE A 167 -10.69 7.89 8.27
N TYR A 168 -10.36 7.92 9.55
CA TYR A 168 -9.99 6.77 10.36
C TYR A 168 -10.75 6.81 11.67
N THR A 169 -10.97 5.66 12.28
CA THR A 169 -11.50 5.59 13.64
C THR A 169 -10.42 6.02 14.65
N ARG A 170 -10.83 6.46 15.84
CA ARG A 170 -9.88 6.94 16.86
C ARG A 170 -8.93 5.84 17.36
N ASP A 171 -9.41 4.61 17.50
CA ASP A 171 -8.61 3.47 17.95
C ASP A 171 -7.41 3.19 17.03
N VAL A 172 -7.58 3.40 15.72
CA VAL A 172 -6.51 3.28 14.72
C VAL A 172 -5.39 4.31 14.93
N LEU A 173 -5.67 5.42 15.64
CA LEU A 173 -4.67 6.44 15.97
C LEU A 173 -3.90 6.16 17.26
N ALA A 174 -4.18 5.07 17.98
CA ALA A 174 -3.46 4.69 19.19
C ALA A 174 -1.92 4.74 19.09
N PRO A 175 -1.26 4.33 17.99
CA PRO A 175 0.20 4.42 17.86
C PRO A 175 0.71 5.84 17.49
N VAL A 176 -0.16 6.80 17.19
CA VAL A 176 0.23 8.16 16.80
C VAL A 176 0.59 8.98 18.06
N PRO A 177 1.77 9.63 18.10
CA PRO A 177 2.11 10.53 19.19
C PRO A 177 1.05 11.64 19.40
N GLU A 178 0.72 11.93 20.67
CA GLU A 178 -0.41 12.83 21.00
C GLU A 178 -0.29 14.22 20.35
N HIS A 179 0.93 14.77 20.28
CA HIS A 179 1.17 16.07 19.64
C HIS A 179 0.87 16.04 18.13
N PHE A 180 1.06 14.91 17.45
CA PHE A 180 0.65 14.71 16.07
C PHE A 180 -0.86 14.49 15.95
N VAL A 181 -1.49 13.77 16.87
CA VAL A 181 -2.96 13.64 16.90
C VAL A 181 -3.61 15.02 16.97
N LYS A 182 -3.19 15.86 17.92
CA LYS A 182 -3.73 17.20 18.13
C LYS A 182 -3.53 18.13 16.93
N ARG A 183 -2.41 17.98 16.21
CA ARG A 183 -2.04 18.87 15.11
C ARG A 183 -2.62 18.44 13.77
N TYR A 184 -2.63 17.14 13.49
CA TYR A 184 -2.83 16.61 12.13
C TYR A 184 -4.13 15.87 11.92
N PHE A 185 -4.99 15.80 12.94
CA PHE A 185 -6.30 15.20 12.83
C PHE A 185 -7.41 16.12 13.30
N LEU A 186 -8.48 16.16 12.52
CA LEU A 186 -9.73 16.86 12.84
C LEU A 186 -10.75 15.84 13.33
N SER A 187 -11.35 16.09 14.48
CA SER A 187 -12.47 15.28 14.98
C SER A 187 -13.73 15.52 14.15
N SER A 188 -14.54 14.47 13.99
CA SER A 188 -15.90 14.60 13.45
C SER A 188 -16.71 15.66 14.20
N ARG A 189 -17.53 16.44 13.47
CA ARG A 189 -18.51 17.36 14.07
C ARG A 189 -19.65 16.61 14.74
N ASP A 190 -19.99 15.44 14.19
CA ASP A 190 -20.95 14.52 14.78
C ASP A 190 -20.23 13.70 15.86
N LYS A 191 -20.54 14.00 17.13
CA LYS A 191 -19.94 13.35 18.31
C LYS A 191 -20.33 11.88 18.45
N SER A 192 -21.36 11.41 17.74
CA SER A 192 -21.73 9.98 17.72
C SER A 192 -20.76 9.15 16.87
N ARG A 193 -19.98 9.80 16.00
CA ARG A 193 -18.99 9.15 15.14
C ARG A 193 -17.60 9.33 15.74
N ASP A 194 -16.99 8.23 16.18
CA ASP A 194 -15.62 8.21 16.68
C ASP A 194 -14.57 8.22 15.55
N GLU A 195 -14.72 9.20 14.66
CA GLU A 195 -13.93 9.37 13.45
C GLU A 195 -13.05 10.60 13.51
N MET A 196 -11.86 10.45 12.95
CA MET A 196 -10.81 11.44 12.85
C MET A 196 -10.38 11.54 11.39
N ARG A 197 -10.18 12.76 10.91
CA ARG A 197 -9.78 13.01 9.53
C ARG A 197 -8.45 13.73 9.45
N VAL A 198 -7.56 13.29 8.57
CA VAL A 198 -6.29 13.98 8.33
C VAL A 198 -6.54 15.40 7.81
N VAL A 199 -5.81 16.37 8.36
CA VAL A 199 -5.94 17.79 8.02
C VAL A 199 -5.70 18.08 6.52
N PRO A 200 -6.36 19.11 5.95
CA PRO A 200 -6.26 19.42 4.52
C PRO A 200 -4.84 19.66 4.01
N GLU A 201 -3.97 20.27 4.81
CA GLU A 201 -2.59 20.57 4.45
C GLU A 201 -1.77 19.33 4.14
N LEU A 202 -1.84 18.28 4.97
CA LEU A 202 -1.15 17.02 4.69
C LEU A 202 -1.77 16.31 3.47
N ARG A 203 -3.10 16.34 3.34
CA ARG A 203 -3.79 15.74 2.19
C ARG A 203 -3.44 16.40 0.86
N ARG A 204 -3.09 17.69 0.84
CA ARG A 204 -2.61 18.37 -0.38
C ARG A 204 -1.22 17.92 -0.81
N MET A 205 -0.40 17.45 0.14
CA MET A 205 0.96 16.98 -0.15
C MET A 205 1.00 15.50 -0.51
N THR A 206 -0.09 14.75 -0.29
CA THR A 206 -0.18 13.32 -0.53
C THR A 206 -1.16 13.00 -1.66
N HIS A 207 -0.65 12.40 -2.75
CA HIS A 207 -1.46 11.93 -3.87
C HIS A 207 -1.56 10.40 -3.84
N PHE A 208 -2.69 9.85 -4.30
CA PHE A 208 -2.91 8.41 -4.35
C PHE A 208 -3.35 7.94 -5.74
N MET A 209 -2.66 6.95 -6.28
CA MET A 209 -3.02 6.34 -7.57
C MET A 209 -2.95 4.81 -7.52
N ARG A 210 -3.71 4.17 -8.41
CA ARG A 210 -3.64 2.71 -8.56
C ARG A 210 -2.40 2.35 -9.35
N MET A 211 -1.67 1.35 -8.90
CA MET A 211 -0.51 0.82 -9.61
C MET A 211 -0.29 -0.65 -9.24
N ASN A 212 0.16 -1.44 -10.20
CA ASN A 212 0.58 -2.81 -9.96
C ASN A 212 2.11 -2.89 -9.94
N LEU A 213 2.68 -3.46 -8.87
CA LEU A 213 4.13 -3.67 -8.79
C LEU A 213 4.62 -4.74 -9.79
N MET A 214 3.72 -5.53 -10.37
CA MET A 214 4.06 -6.48 -11.45
C MET A 214 4.18 -5.82 -12.83
N ASP A 215 3.76 -4.57 -13.00
CA ASP A 215 3.77 -3.92 -14.30
C ASP A 215 5.21 -3.68 -14.78
N ALA A 216 5.44 -3.83 -16.09
CA ALA A 216 6.78 -3.68 -16.69
C ALA A 216 7.33 -2.24 -16.60
N SER A 217 6.48 -1.25 -16.35
CA SER A 217 6.84 0.15 -16.19
C SER A 217 5.93 0.83 -15.19
N TYR A 218 6.49 1.71 -14.36
CA TYR A 218 5.71 2.49 -13.41
C TYR A 218 5.51 3.93 -13.91
N PRO A 219 4.28 4.47 -13.88
CA PRO A 219 3.99 5.85 -14.25
C PRO A 219 4.36 6.81 -13.10
N VAL A 220 5.59 6.69 -12.58
CA VAL A 220 6.13 7.47 -11.47
C VAL A 220 7.38 8.18 -11.94
N ASP A 221 7.66 9.35 -11.37
CA ASP A 221 8.88 10.10 -11.67
C ASP A 221 10.14 9.25 -11.39
N ARG A 222 11.24 9.55 -12.09
CA ARG A 222 12.54 8.85 -11.92
C ARG A 222 13.53 9.61 -11.01
N ASP A 223 13.05 10.64 -10.35
CA ASP A 223 13.80 11.46 -9.41
C ASP A 223 13.19 11.40 -8.00
N VAL A 224 12.78 10.20 -7.57
CA VAL A 224 12.30 9.95 -6.21
C VAL A 224 13.46 9.91 -5.23
N ASP A 225 13.31 10.53 -4.07
CA ASP A 225 14.37 10.59 -3.06
C ASP A 225 14.28 9.46 -2.04
N ILE A 226 13.06 9.07 -1.68
CA ILE A 226 12.79 7.99 -0.71
C ILE A 226 11.62 7.15 -1.21
N ILE A 227 11.82 5.83 -1.28
CA ILE A 227 10.78 4.85 -1.55
C ILE A 227 10.58 3.97 -0.31
N PHE A 228 9.34 3.86 0.16
CA PHE A 228 8.89 2.85 1.10
C PHE A 228 8.21 1.72 0.33
N CYS A 229 8.75 0.50 0.44
CA CYS A 229 8.19 -0.71 -0.14
C CYS A 229 8.14 -1.79 0.94
N ARG A 230 7.23 -1.61 1.90
CA ARG A 230 7.21 -2.36 3.14
C ARG A 230 6.07 -3.35 3.22
N ASN A 231 6.38 -4.56 3.69
CA ASN A 231 5.43 -5.61 4.03
C ASN A 231 4.52 -6.04 2.85
N VAL A 232 5.01 -5.93 1.62
CA VAL A 232 4.32 -6.29 0.38
C VAL A 232 5.08 -7.36 -0.43
N LEU A 233 6.41 -7.35 -0.37
CA LEU A 233 7.27 -8.25 -1.12
C LEU A 233 7.12 -9.68 -0.62
N ILE A 234 6.73 -9.85 0.65
CA ILE A 234 6.39 -11.15 1.26
C ILE A 234 5.30 -11.94 0.52
N TYR A 235 4.52 -11.29 -0.35
CA TYR A 235 3.48 -11.95 -1.15
C TYR A 235 4.00 -12.49 -2.50
N PHE A 236 5.20 -12.08 -2.90
CA PHE A 236 5.79 -12.38 -4.20
C PHE A 236 6.86 -13.47 -4.12
N GLU A 237 7.05 -14.18 -5.23
CA GLU A 237 8.19 -15.07 -5.43
C GLU A 237 9.50 -14.30 -5.55
N ARG A 238 10.62 -14.96 -5.27
CA ARG A 238 11.96 -14.34 -5.28
C ARG A 238 12.29 -13.61 -6.58
N GLU A 239 11.94 -14.18 -7.73
CA GLU A 239 12.20 -13.55 -9.03
C GLU A 239 11.38 -12.25 -9.19
N THR A 240 10.11 -12.29 -8.80
CA THR A 240 9.23 -11.12 -8.79
C THR A 240 9.74 -10.06 -7.80
N GLN A 241 10.13 -10.45 -6.58
CA GLN A 241 10.71 -9.54 -5.59
C GLN A 241 11.90 -8.79 -6.18
N ARG A 242 12.82 -9.49 -6.87
CA ARG A 242 13.96 -8.87 -7.54
C ARG A 242 13.50 -7.86 -8.59
N LYS A 243 12.62 -8.26 -9.53
CA LYS A 243 12.11 -7.38 -10.60
C LYS A 243 11.45 -6.12 -10.04
N VAL A 244 10.62 -6.27 -9.01
CA VAL A 244 9.95 -5.14 -8.33
C VAL A 244 10.99 -4.17 -7.77
N ILE A 245 12.03 -4.69 -7.12
CA ILE A 245 13.04 -3.86 -6.45
C ILE A 245 13.96 -3.17 -7.44
N GLU A 246 14.36 -3.86 -8.51
CA GLU A 246 15.10 -3.25 -9.62
C GLU A 246 14.30 -2.11 -10.24
N GLN A 247 13.02 -2.34 -10.50
CA GLN A 247 12.15 -1.33 -11.05
C GLN A 247 12.03 -0.14 -10.10
N LEU A 248 11.73 -0.36 -8.81
CA LEU A 248 11.67 0.72 -7.81
C LEU A 248 13.00 1.50 -7.71
N CYS A 249 14.14 0.82 -7.67
CA CYS A 249 15.45 1.46 -7.62
C CYS A 249 15.73 2.32 -8.86
N SER A 250 15.21 1.93 -10.04
CA SER A 250 15.33 2.73 -11.26
C SER A 250 14.55 4.06 -11.24
N HIS A 251 13.71 4.27 -10.23
CA HIS A 251 13.01 5.54 -9.96
C HIS A 251 13.68 6.39 -8.88
N LEU A 252 14.68 5.85 -8.17
CA LEU A 252 15.43 6.60 -7.17
C LEU A 252 16.47 7.51 -7.83
N ARG A 253 16.59 8.73 -7.31
CA ARG A 253 17.76 9.58 -7.59
C ARG A 253 19.03 8.91 -7.06
N PRO A 254 20.20 9.16 -7.67
CA PRO A 254 21.47 8.81 -7.06
C PRO A 254 21.57 9.35 -5.62
N GLY A 255 21.89 8.49 -4.67
CA GLY A 255 21.89 8.83 -3.25
C GLY A 255 20.53 8.72 -2.54
N GLY A 256 19.47 8.32 -3.26
CA GLY A 256 18.14 8.06 -2.72
C GLY A 256 18.06 6.78 -1.89
N TYR A 257 16.99 6.64 -1.13
CA TYR A 257 16.83 5.57 -0.15
C TYR A 257 15.63 4.65 -0.47
N LEU A 258 15.83 3.35 -0.29
CA LEU A 258 14.77 2.34 -0.29
C LEU A 258 14.62 1.75 1.11
N LEU A 259 13.40 1.77 1.64
CA LEU A 259 13.05 1.17 2.92
C LEU A 259 12.08 0.01 2.69
N VAL A 260 12.41 -1.16 3.23
CA VAL A 260 11.59 -2.38 3.14
C VAL A 260 11.17 -2.84 4.55
N GLY A 261 10.23 -3.77 4.65
CA GLY A 261 9.79 -4.29 5.94
C GLY A 261 10.79 -5.26 6.57
N HIS A 262 10.64 -5.54 7.88
CA HIS A 262 11.54 -6.43 8.63
C HIS A 262 11.77 -7.81 7.98
N SER A 263 10.70 -8.40 7.46
CA SER A 263 10.74 -9.73 6.84
C SER A 263 11.35 -9.74 5.43
N GLU A 264 11.79 -8.58 4.93
CA GLU A 264 12.17 -8.36 3.53
C GLU A 264 13.66 -7.95 3.39
N SER A 265 14.44 -8.06 4.47
CA SER A 265 15.83 -7.60 4.56
C SER A 265 16.82 -8.31 3.63
N MET A 266 16.52 -9.54 3.20
CA MET A 266 17.38 -10.37 2.35
C MET A 266 17.38 -9.98 0.87
N ILE A 267 16.63 -8.94 0.51
CA ILE A 267 16.40 -8.55 -0.89
C ILE A 267 17.60 -7.81 -1.53
N HIS A 268 18.51 -7.28 -0.72
CA HIS A 268 19.66 -6.49 -1.21
C HIS A 268 20.66 -7.27 -2.06
N SER A 269 20.75 -8.59 -1.87
CA SER A 269 21.61 -9.44 -2.69
C SER A 269 21.14 -9.52 -4.14
N ALA A 270 19.91 -9.07 -4.42
CA ALA A 270 19.25 -9.25 -5.71
C ALA A 270 19.51 -8.11 -6.70
N VAL A 271 19.97 -6.93 -6.25
CA VAL A 271 20.12 -5.74 -7.11
C VAL A 271 21.53 -5.13 -7.00
N PRO A 272 22.34 -5.18 -8.08
CA PRO A 272 23.64 -4.52 -8.12
C PRO A 272 23.54 -3.01 -7.86
N GLY A 273 24.41 -2.49 -7.00
CA GLY A 273 24.47 -1.07 -6.66
C GLY A 273 23.65 -0.66 -5.44
N LEU A 274 22.71 -1.49 -4.98
CA LEU A 274 21.92 -1.22 -3.78
C LEU A 274 22.73 -1.55 -2.51
N LYS A 275 23.16 -0.52 -1.77
CA LYS A 275 23.98 -0.68 -0.56
C LYS A 275 23.11 -0.65 0.69
N GLN A 276 23.24 -1.66 1.54
CA GLN A 276 22.62 -1.64 2.86
C GLN A 276 23.33 -0.64 3.76
N VAL A 277 22.58 0.32 4.30
CA VAL A 277 23.11 1.32 5.25
C VAL A 277 22.70 1.04 6.69
N GLN A 278 21.54 0.41 6.88
CA GLN A 278 21.03 -0.10 8.15
C GLN A 278 20.14 -1.34 7.88
N PRO A 279 19.79 -2.15 8.88
CA PRO A 279 18.78 -3.19 8.71
C PRO A 279 17.54 -2.64 8.00
N THR A 280 17.10 -3.29 6.91
CA THR A 280 15.93 -2.91 6.09
C THR A 280 15.99 -1.57 5.35
N ILE A 281 17.14 -0.89 5.36
CA ILE A 281 17.32 0.43 4.73
C ILE A 281 18.50 0.38 3.77
N PHE A 282 18.26 0.77 2.54
CA PHE A 282 19.20 0.70 1.44
C PHE A 282 19.34 2.04 0.72
N LYS A 283 20.47 2.21 0.04
CA LYS A 283 20.81 3.43 -0.70
C LYS A 283 21.37 3.07 -2.08
N VAL A 284 20.95 3.80 -3.11
CA VAL A 284 21.51 3.73 -4.48
C VAL A 284 22.66 4.71 -4.69
#